data_AF-A0A5N5UD81-F1
#
_entry.id   AF-A0A5N5UD81-F1
#
_cell.length_a   1.000
_cell.length_b   1.000
_cell.length_c   1.000
_cell.angle_alpha   90.00
_cell.angle_beta   90.00
_cell.angle_gamma   90.00
#
_symmetry.space_group_name_H-M   'P 1'
#
loop_
_entity.id
_entity.type
_entity.pdbx_description
1 polymer ?
#
loop_
_entity_poly.entity_id
_entity_poly.type
_entity_poly.pdbx_seq_one_letter_code
_entity_poly.pdbx_strand_id
1 'polypeptide(L)' 'MVRLNPLAWLGELVGNYPLRLSGGFAVLGGAVATALSVGPNAGVNELVSFASTQPAYAAAVVCGLAVVLFVDG' A
#
# COMPACT_ATOMS: atom_id res chain seq x y z
N MET A 1 -8.31 15.96 23.18
CA MET A 1 -7.58 17.15 22.65
C MET A 1 -7.70 17.11 21.14
N VAL A 2 -8.40 18.07 20.54
CA VAL A 2 -8.68 18.11 19.10
C VAL A 2 -7.36 18.44 18.38
N ARG A 3 -6.81 17.50 17.61
CA ARG A 3 -5.62 17.73 16.76
C ARG A 3 -6.04 18.66 15.61
N LEU A 4 -5.90 19.98 15.82
CA LEU A 4 -6.32 21.02 14.87
C LEU A 4 -5.36 21.22 13.68
N ASN A 5 -4.23 20.52 13.63
CA ASN A 5 -3.24 20.73 12.58
C ASN A 5 -2.92 19.41 11.83
N PRO A 6 -3.49 19.19 10.63
CA PRO A 6 -3.33 17.93 9.89
C PRO A 6 -1.87 17.64 9.53
N LEU A 7 -1.06 18.68 9.33
CA LEU A 7 0.39 18.57 9.12
C LEU A 7 1.12 18.04 10.36
N ALA A 8 0.75 18.48 11.56
CA ALA A 8 1.33 17.99 12.81
C ALA A 8 0.91 16.54 13.08
N TRP A 9 -0.35 16.19 12.77
CA TRP A 9 -0.82 14.81 12.83
C TRP A 9 -0.06 13.89 11.88
N LEU A 10 0.15 14.32 10.63
CA LEU A 10 0.98 13.59 9.66
C LEU A 10 2.43 13.45 10.14
N GLY A 11 3.01 14.52 10.67
CA GLY A 11 4.36 14.49 11.23
C GLY A 11 4.50 13.50 12.39
N GLU A 12 3.53 13.45 13.31
CA GLU A 12 3.48 12.44 14.38
C GLU A 12 3.32 11.03 13.84
N LEU A 13 2.51 10.84 12.79
CA LEU A 13 2.31 9.53 12.19
C LEU A 13 3.58 9.02 11.51
N VAL A 14 4.28 9.90 10.78
CA VAL A 14 5.57 9.62 10.14
C VAL A 14 6.66 9.34 11.17
N GLY A 15 6.68 10.11 12.27
CA GLY A 15 7.66 9.94 13.33
C GLY A 15 7.47 8.66 14.14
N ASN A 16 6.23 8.30 14.46
CA ASN A 16 5.93 7.15 15.31
C ASN A 16 5.80 5.83 14.52
N TYR A 17 5.37 5.88 13.24
CA TYR A 17 5.06 4.68 12.46
C TYR A 17 5.66 4.73 11.04
N PRO A 18 6.97 4.99 10.87
CA PRO A 18 7.59 5.18 9.55
C PRO A 18 7.48 3.94 8.66
N LEU A 19 7.69 2.75 9.23
CA LEU A 19 7.61 1.48 8.50
C LEU A 19 6.18 1.21 8.05
N ARG A 20 5.21 1.35 8.96
CA ARG A 20 3.79 1.17 8.69
C ARG A 20 3.28 2.07 7.56
N LEU A 21 3.72 3.33 7.54
CA LEU A 21 3.42 4.27 6.46
C LEU A 21 4.06 3.86 5.14
N SER A 22 5.34 3.46 5.14
CA SER A 22 6.00 2.97 3.94
C SER A 22 5.31 1.73 3.36
N GLY A 23 4.85 0.82 4.21
CA GLY A 23 4.01 -0.32 3.83
C GLY A 23 2.69 0.12 3.20
N GLY A 24 2.01 1.10 3.80
CA GLY A 24 0.78 1.68 3.24
C GLY A 24 0.99 2.29 1.84
N PHE A 25 2.08 3.02 1.64
CA PHE A 25 2.43 3.55 0.31
C PHE A 25 2.77 2.44 -0.69
N ALA A 26 3.45 1.37 -0.28
CA ALA A 26 3.74 0.23 -1.14
C ALA A 26 2.45 -0.49 -1.57
N VAL A 27 1.49 -0.68 -0.65
CA VAL A 27 0.17 -1.24 -0.96
C VAL A 27 -0.59 -0.35 -1.93
N LEU A 28 -0.69 0.95 -1.64
CA LEU A 28 -1.40 1.89 -2.50
C LEU A 28 -0.78 1.96 -3.89
N GLY A 29 0.55 2.05 -3.99
CA GLY A 29 1.26 2.09 -5.26
C GLY A 29 1.04 0.82 -6.08
N GLY A 30 1.17 -0.36 -5.45
CA GLY A 30 0.94 -1.64 -6.13
C GLY A 30 -0.52 -1.84 -6.54
N ALA A 31 -1.48 -1.45 -5.70
CA ALA A 31 -2.90 -1.54 -6.01
C ALA A 31 -3.31 -0.58 -7.14
N VAL A 32 -2.79 0.66 -7.15
CA VAL A 32 -3.05 1.62 -8.23
C VAL A 32 -2.43 1.13 -9.54
N ALA A 33 -1.20 0.62 -9.53
CA ALA A 33 -0.58 0.03 -10.71
C ALA A 33 -1.38 -1.15 -11.27
N THR A 34 -1.91 -1.99 -10.37
CA THR A 34 -2.81 -3.10 -10.74
C THR A 34 -4.09 -2.56 -11.38
N ALA A 35 -4.78 -1.63 -10.73
CA ALA A 35 -6.03 -1.05 -11.22
C ALA A 35 -5.87 -0.34 -12.58
N LEU A 36 -4.74 0.35 -12.81
CA LEU A 36 -4.43 1.00 -14.09
C LEU A 36 -4.12 0.00 -15.20
N SER A 37 -3.64 -1.20 -14.85
CA SER A 37 -3.21 -2.19 -15.85
C SER A 37 -4.32 -3.15 -16.26
N VAL A 38 -5.11 -3.66 -15.30
CA VAL A 38 -6.20 -4.60 -15.57
C VAL A 38 -7.59 -3.98 -15.51
N GLY A 39 -7.72 -2.77 -14.98
CA GLY A 39 -8.99 -2.07 -14.85
C GLY A 39 -9.76 -2.41 -13.56
N PRO A 40 -10.81 -1.63 -13.23
CA PRO A 40 -11.57 -1.79 -11.98
C PRO A 40 -12.50 -3.01 -11.95
N ASN A 41 -12.81 -3.60 -13.12
CA ASN A 41 -13.67 -4.77 -13.25
C ASN A 41 -12.87 -6.05 -13.56
N ALA A 42 -11.56 -6.04 -13.28
CA ALA A 42 -10.70 -7.18 -13.56
C ALA A 42 -11.14 -8.43 -12.77
N GLY A 43 -11.29 -9.54 -13.47
CA GLY A 43 -11.53 -10.85 -12.90
C GLY A 43 -10.26 -11.45 -12.29
N VAL A 44 -10.43 -12.54 -11.53
CA VAL A 44 -9.32 -13.22 -10.84
C VAL A 44 -8.24 -13.69 -11.82
N ASN A 45 -8.61 -14.16 -13.02
CA ASN A 45 -7.64 -14.60 -14.03
C ASN A 45 -6.74 -13.45 -14.54
N GLU A 46 -7.30 -12.25 -14.69
CA GLU A 46 -6.55 -11.08 -15.16
C GLU A 46 -5.60 -10.58 -14.08
N LEU A 47 -6.03 -10.60 -12.82
CA LEU A 47 -5.19 -10.32 -11.65
C LEU A 47 -4.03 -11.31 -11.50
N VAL A 48 -4.28 -12.61 -11.71
CA VAL A 48 -3.22 -13.64 -11.68
C VAL A 48 -2.24 -13.46 -12.84
N SER A 49 -2.75 -13.18 -14.04
CA SER A 49 -1.92 -12.87 -15.21
C SER A 49 -1.05 -11.62 -14.96
N PHE A 50 -1.62 -10.57 -14.37
CA PHE A 50 -0.90 -9.37 -13.96
C PHE A 50 0.21 -9.69 -12.95
N ALA A 51 -0.10 -10.46 -11.90
CA ALA A 51 0.90 -10.85 -10.90
C ALA A 51 2.06 -11.64 -11.51
N SER A 52 1.79 -12.45 -12.55
CA SER A 52 2.83 -13.22 -13.25
C SER A 52 3.70 -12.37 -14.19
N THR A 53 3.12 -11.33 -14.80
CA THR A 53 3.83 -10.45 -15.75
C THR A 53 4.52 -9.29 -15.06
N GLN A 54 4.01 -8.84 -13.92
CA GLN A 54 4.55 -7.73 -13.14
C GLN A 54 4.70 -8.11 -11.65
N PRO A 55 5.59 -9.06 -11.32
CA PRO A 55 5.73 -9.60 -9.97
C PRO A 55 6.17 -8.54 -8.95
N ALA A 56 6.84 -7.48 -9.39
CA ALA A 56 7.28 -6.39 -8.51
C ALA A 56 6.11 -5.64 -7.86
N TYR A 57 5.01 -5.38 -8.58
CA TYR A 57 3.85 -4.70 -8.02
C TYR A 57 3.03 -5.63 -7.11
N ALA A 58 2.90 -6.89 -7.48
CA ALA A 58 2.30 -7.90 -6.61
C ALA A 58 3.09 -8.05 -5.30
N ALA A 59 4.42 -8.11 -5.38
CA ALA A 59 5.30 -8.13 -4.22
C ALA A 59 5.18 -6.84 -3.38
N ALA A 60 5.08 -5.67 -4.01
CA ALA A 60 4.87 -4.40 -3.30
C ALA A 60 3.55 -4.41 -2.51
N VAL A 61 2.47 -4.95 -3.07
CA VAL A 61 1.20 -5.12 -2.35
C VAL A 61 1.37 -6.09 -1.18
N VAL A 62 1.90 -7.28 -1.41
CA VAL A 62 2.00 -8.32 -0.37
C VAL A 62 2.94 -7.88 0.76
N CYS A 63 4.14 -7.41 0.42
CA CYS A 63 5.12 -6.93 1.39
C CYS A 63 4.63 -5.67 2.11
N GLY A 64 4.01 -4.73 1.39
CA GLY A 64 3.42 -3.55 1.99
C GLY A 64 2.33 -3.90 2.98
N LEU A 65 1.45 -4.85 2.63
CA LEU A 65 0.36 -5.31 3.49
C LEU A 65 0.92 -6.00 4.74
N ALA A 66 1.95 -6.84 4.56
CA ALA A 66 2.63 -7.50 5.67
C ALA A 66 3.23 -6.48 6.64
N VAL A 67 3.86 -5.42 6.13
CA VAL A 67 4.40 -4.34 6.96
C VAL A 67 3.28 -3.58 7.69
N VAL A 68 2.16 -3.27 7.03
CA VAL A 68 1.03 -2.58 7.68
C VAL A 68 0.41 -3.43 8.81
N LEU A 69 0.27 -4.74 8.58
CA LEU A 69 -0.43 -5.66 9.47
C LEU A 69 0.44 -6.15 10.62
N PHE A 70 1.73 -6.40 10.39
CA PHE A 70 2.60 -7.11 11.33
C PHE A 70 3.77 -6.28 11.87
N VAL A 71 4.07 -5.13 11.28
CA VAL A 71 5.07 -4.22 11.84
C VAL A 71 4.34 -3.19 12.69
N ASP A 72 4.41 -3.39 14.00
CA ASP A 72 4.11 -2.33 14.96
C ASP A 72 5.18 -1.24 14.87
N GLY A 73 4.74 0.02 14.94
CA GLY A 73 5.64 1.13 15.25
C GLY A 73 5.63 1.40 16.73
#